data_AF-A0AAW0JZU1-F1
#
_entry.id   AF-A0AAW0JZU1-F1
#
_cell.length_a   1.000
_cell.length_b   1.000
_cell.length_c   1.000
_cell.angle_alpha   90.00
_cell.angle_beta   90.00
_cell.angle_gamma   90.00
#
_symmetry.space_group_name_H-M   'P 1'
#
loop_
_entity.id
_entity.type
_entity.pdbx_description
1 polymer ?
#
loop_
_entity_poly.entity_id
_entity_poly.type
_entity_poly.pdbx_seq_one_letter_code
_entity_poly.pdbx_strand_id
1 'polypeptide(L)'
;MNYAPEKFKLSQALTEILGIEVETRPRIIAAIWHYVKAKKLQSPNDPSFFTCDPPLQKVFGEEKMKFAMVTQKISVHLTPPQPIHLEHKIKLSGNSPAGNTCYDVLVDVPFHLEKEMSAFLANIERHKEIDACDELICASIKKIHEHRRRRAFFLGFSQSPAEFINALIASQSKDLKLVAGDASRNAEKERRSDFYNQPWVEDAVIRYLNRKSAASDAPGST
;
A
#
# COMPACT_ATOMS: atom_id res chain seq x y z
N MET A 1 14.91 20.55 -32.58
CA MET A 1 13.78 20.18 -31.72
C MET A 1 14.33 19.29 -30.62
N ASN A 2 14.27 19.70 -29.36
CA ASN A 2 14.65 18.84 -28.24
C ASN A 2 13.43 17.98 -27.90
N TYR A 3 13.34 16.78 -28.46
CA TYR A 3 12.27 15.85 -28.12
C TYR A 3 12.52 15.29 -26.72
N ALA A 4 11.60 15.57 -25.80
CA ALA A 4 11.60 15.03 -24.45
C ALA A 4 10.23 14.35 -24.22
N PRO A 5 10.16 13.01 -24.16
CA PRO A 5 11.24 12.03 -24.30
C PRO A 5 11.84 11.95 -25.72
N GLU A 6 13.06 11.39 -25.83
CA GLU A 6 13.80 11.27 -27.08
C GLU A 6 13.02 10.45 -28.12
N LYS A 7 12.86 11.02 -29.32
CA LYS A 7 12.20 10.39 -30.47
C LYS A 7 13.21 10.04 -31.56
N PHE A 8 12.92 8.99 -32.30
CA PHE A 8 13.75 8.46 -33.39
C PHE A 8 12.93 8.37 -34.67
N LYS A 9 13.56 8.71 -35.80
CA LYS A 9 13.06 8.43 -37.13
C LYS A 9 13.35 6.97 -37.48
N LEU A 10 12.31 6.25 -37.91
CA LEU A 10 12.40 4.86 -38.29
C LEU A 10 12.96 4.73 -39.72
N SER A 11 13.65 3.61 -39.99
CA SER A 11 14.01 3.22 -41.35
C SER A 11 12.76 2.89 -42.17
N GLN A 12 12.82 3.09 -43.49
CA GLN A 12 11.71 2.83 -44.42
C GLN A 12 11.05 1.46 -44.21
N ALA A 13 11.84 0.40 -44.07
CA ALA A 13 11.33 -0.96 -43.87
C ALA A 13 10.51 -1.12 -42.58
N LEU A 14 10.86 -0.40 -41.51
CA LEU A 14 10.14 -0.45 -40.24
C LEU A 14 8.91 0.47 -40.26
N THR A 15 9.00 1.61 -40.94
CA THR A 15 7.88 2.53 -41.18
C THR A 15 6.76 1.88 -41.98
N GLU A 16 7.07 1.10 -43.01
CA GLU A 16 6.08 0.36 -43.81
C GLU A 16 5.29 -0.67 -42.98
N ILE A 17 5.91 -1.24 -41.95
CA ILE A 17 5.28 -2.26 -41.10
C ILE A 17 4.42 -1.62 -40.01
N LEU A 18 4.96 -0.59 -39.34
CA LEU A 18 4.32 0.01 -38.17
C LEU A 18 3.41 1.19 -38.52
N GLY A 19 3.56 1.78 -39.70
CA GLY A 19 2.88 3.03 -40.08
C GLY A 19 3.37 4.23 -39.27
N ILE A 20 4.56 4.15 -38.69
CA ILE A 20 5.13 5.17 -37.79
C ILE A 20 6.41 5.71 -38.42
N GLU A 21 6.50 7.03 -38.53
CA GLU A 21 7.70 7.70 -39.04
C GLU A 21 8.66 8.12 -37.92
N VAL A 22 8.13 8.72 -36.85
CA VAL A 22 8.92 9.24 -35.73
C VAL A 22 8.23 8.91 -34.40
N GLU A 23 8.92 8.17 -33.54
CA GLU A 23 8.43 7.87 -32.19
C GLU A 23 9.55 7.56 -31.19
N THR A 24 9.19 7.46 -29.91
CA THR A 24 10.04 7.00 -28.81
C THR A 24 10.30 5.50 -28.91
N ARG A 25 11.50 5.08 -28.49
CA ARG A 25 11.90 3.66 -28.51
C ARG A 25 10.89 2.73 -27.81
N PRO A 26 10.33 3.05 -26.63
CA PRO A 26 9.32 2.20 -25.98
C PRO A 26 8.04 2.04 -26.82
N ARG A 27 7.55 3.11 -27.46
CA ARG A 27 6.36 3.03 -28.31
C ARG A 27 6.61 2.23 -29.58
N ILE A 28 7.80 2.31 -30.16
CA ILE A 28 8.20 1.49 -31.31
C ILE A 28 8.18 0.00 -30.92
N ILE A 29 8.78 -0.36 -29.79
CA ILE A 29 8.78 -1.74 -29.29
C ILE A 29 7.35 -2.23 -29.03
N ALA A 30 6.51 -1.40 -28.41
CA ALA A 30 5.11 -1.71 -28.17
C ALA A 30 4.35 -1.91 -29.50
N ALA A 31 4.58 -1.07 -30.51
CA ALA A 31 3.97 -1.20 -31.82
C ALA A 31 4.37 -2.51 -32.52
N ILE A 32 5.64 -2.91 -32.44
CA ILE A 32 6.11 -4.23 -32.93
C ILE A 32 5.38 -5.35 -32.21
N TRP A 33 5.25 -5.26 -30.89
CA TRP A 33 4.53 -6.26 -30.10
C TRP A 33 3.06 -6.36 -30.50
N HIS A 34 2.39 -5.22 -30.69
CA HIS A 34 1.02 -5.17 -31.20
C HIS A 34 0.89 -5.77 -32.60
N TYR A 35 1.83 -5.50 -33.50
CA TYR A 35 1.86 -6.08 -34.84
C TYR A 35 1.97 -7.61 -34.80
N VAL A 36 2.91 -8.15 -34.02
CA VAL A 36 3.10 -9.59 -33.86
C VAL A 36 1.83 -10.24 -33.30
N LYS A 37 1.19 -9.61 -32.30
CA LYS A 37 -0.06 -10.09 -31.71
C LYS A 37 -1.22 -10.07 -32.71
N ALA A 38 -1.37 -8.97 -33.46
CA ALA A 38 -2.44 -8.81 -34.45
C ALA A 38 -2.36 -9.85 -35.57
N LYS A 39 -1.14 -10.18 -36.02
CA LYS A 39 -0.89 -11.20 -37.04
C LYS A 39 -0.74 -12.63 -36.50
N LYS A 40 -0.90 -12.83 -35.18
CA LYS A 40 -0.74 -14.14 -34.51
C LYS A 40 0.59 -14.84 -34.81
N LEU A 41 1.67 -14.04 -34.85
CA LEU A 41 3.01 -14.51 -35.21
C LEU A 41 3.80 -15.06 -34.01
N GLN A 42 3.24 -15.02 -32.81
CA GLN A 42 3.86 -15.60 -31.61
C GLN A 42 3.93 -17.13 -31.72
N SER A 43 5.06 -17.72 -31.31
CA SER A 43 5.23 -19.17 -31.39
C SER A 43 4.35 -19.88 -30.35
N PRO A 44 3.58 -20.92 -30.73
CA PRO A 44 2.72 -21.65 -29.79
C PRO A 44 3.52 -22.49 -28.79
N ASN A 45 4.74 -22.89 -29.15
CA ASN A 45 5.60 -23.75 -28.34
C ASN A 45 6.45 -22.95 -27.33
N ASP A 46 6.76 -21.69 -27.63
CA ASP A 46 7.53 -20.81 -26.75
C ASP A 46 7.08 -19.35 -26.90
N PRO A 47 6.37 -18.78 -25.90
CA PRO A 47 5.84 -17.42 -25.98
C PRO A 47 6.93 -16.34 -26.01
N SER A 48 8.19 -16.69 -25.74
CA SER A 48 9.33 -15.76 -25.78
C SER A 48 9.77 -15.44 -27.21
N PHE A 49 9.32 -16.24 -28.19
CA PHE A 49 9.67 -16.10 -29.60
C PHE A 49 8.46 -15.77 -30.48
N PHE A 50 8.76 -15.14 -31.60
CA PHE A 50 7.82 -14.95 -32.70
C PHE A 50 8.47 -15.29 -34.04
N THR A 51 7.64 -15.71 -34.98
CA THR A 51 8.03 -15.95 -36.36
C THR A 51 7.93 -14.63 -37.12
N CYS A 52 9.00 -14.28 -37.84
CA CYS A 52 9.00 -13.10 -38.69
C CYS A 52 8.28 -13.44 -39.99
N ASP A 53 7.21 -12.70 -40.30
CA ASP A 53 6.58 -12.73 -41.61
C ASP A 53 7.47 -12.03 -42.65
N PRO A 54 7.19 -12.12 -43.97
CA PRO A 54 8.08 -11.57 -44.99
C PRO A 54 8.47 -10.08 -44.80
N PRO A 55 7.57 -9.18 -44.35
CA PRO A 55 7.94 -7.83 -43.95
C PRO A 55 8.93 -7.77 -42.77
N LEU A 56 8.66 -8.51 -41.68
CA LEU A 56 9.56 -8.54 -40.52
C LEU A 56 10.93 -9.17 -40.87
N GLN A 57 10.97 -10.15 -41.76
CA GLN A 57 12.21 -10.73 -42.25
C GLN A 57 13.07 -9.71 -43.01
N LYS A 58 12.46 -8.76 -43.75
CA LYS A 58 13.22 -7.68 -44.40
C LYS A 58 13.87 -6.73 -43.40
N VAL A 59 13.27 -6.54 -42.24
CA VAL A 59 13.82 -5.68 -41.18
C VAL A 59 14.89 -6.45 -40.39
N PHE A 60 14.55 -7.63 -39.91
CA PHE A 60 15.37 -8.34 -38.93
C PHE A 60 16.37 -9.33 -39.54
N GLY A 61 16.14 -9.78 -40.78
CA GLY A 61 16.97 -10.75 -41.48
C GLY A 61 16.87 -12.19 -40.96
N GLU A 62 15.94 -12.47 -40.04
CA GLU A 62 15.81 -13.77 -39.36
C GLU A 62 14.37 -14.29 -39.49
N GLU A 63 14.20 -15.60 -39.63
CA GLU A 63 12.88 -16.25 -39.69
C GLU A 63 12.18 -16.29 -38.34
N LYS A 64 12.95 -16.38 -37.25
CA LYS A 64 12.43 -16.49 -35.87
C LYS A 64 13.27 -15.64 -34.92
N MET A 65 12.61 -14.88 -34.06
CA MET A 65 13.26 -13.92 -33.16
C MET A 65 12.70 -13.99 -31.72
N LYS A 66 13.57 -13.72 -30.72
CA LYS A 66 13.17 -13.52 -29.32
C LYS A 66 12.76 -12.07 -29.07
N PHE A 67 11.73 -11.84 -28.25
CA PHE A 67 11.34 -10.47 -27.86
C PHE A 67 12.46 -9.67 -27.20
N ALA A 68 13.29 -10.31 -26.37
CA ALA A 68 14.42 -9.66 -25.71
C ALA A 68 15.44 -9.06 -26.71
N MET A 69 15.54 -9.62 -27.92
CA MET A 69 16.50 -9.16 -28.93
C MET A 69 15.96 -8.00 -29.77
N VAL A 70 14.66 -7.71 -29.70
CA VAL A 70 14.02 -6.65 -30.51
C VAL A 70 14.67 -5.31 -30.23
N THR A 71 14.89 -4.94 -28.96
CA THR A 71 15.52 -3.65 -28.59
C THR A 71 16.89 -3.46 -29.23
N GLN A 72 17.70 -4.51 -29.31
CA GLN A 72 19.01 -4.46 -29.94
C GLN A 72 18.87 -4.36 -31.46
N LYS A 73 18.07 -5.24 -32.06
CA LYS A 73 17.90 -5.32 -33.52
C LYS A 73 17.26 -4.08 -34.12
N ILE A 74 16.31 -3.43 -33.44
CA ILE A 74 15.73 -2.18 -33.96
C ILE A 74 16.72 -1.01 -33.93
N SER A 75 17.78 -1.06 -33.11
CA SER A 75 18.67 0.10 -32.93
C SER A 75 19.33 0.57 -34.23
N VAL A 76 19.60 -0.34 -35.17
CA VAL A 76 20.15 0.02 -36.50
C VAL A 76 19.12 0.63 -37.44
N HIS A 77 17.83 0.50 -37.11
CA HIS A 77 16.70 1.08 -37.84
C HIS A 77 16.21 2.39 -37.22
N LEU A 78 16.88 2.90 -36.20
CA LEU A 78 16.54 4.13 -35.50
C LEU A 78 17.61 5.18 -35.75
N THR A 79 17.20 6.31 -36.29
CA THR A 79 18.07 7.47 -36.56
C THR A 79 17.52 8.71 -35.87
N PRO A 80 18.35 9.71 -35.53
CA PRO A 80 17.83 10.97 -35.01
C PRO A 80 16.88 11.62 -36.01
N PRO A 81 15.77 12.24 -35.56
CA PRO A 81 14.86 12.96 -36.43
C PRO A 81 15.59 14.05 -37.21
N GLN A 82 15.29 14.16 -38.51
CA GLN A 82 15.96 15.15 -39.36
C GLN A 82 15.56 16.58 -38.95
N PRO A 83 16.50 17.53 -39.01
CA PRO A 83 16.18 18.93 -38.75
C PRO A 83 15.23 19.47 -39.82
N ILE A 84 14.43 20.47 -39.46
CA ILE A 84 13.57 21.18 -40.39
C ILE A 84 14.46 22.05 -41.28
N HIS A 85 14.45 21.79 -42.59
CA HIS A 85 15.18 22.59 -43.58
C HIS A 85 14.24 23.57 -44.26
N LEU A 86 14.51 24.88 -44.13
CA LEU A 86 13.73 25.94 -44.75
C LEU A 86 14.60 26.67 -45.77
N GLU A 87 14.30 26.49 -47.06
CA GLU A 87 14.97 27.20 -48.14
C GLU A 87 14.18 28.47 -48.51
N HIS A 88 14.83 29.63 -48.43
CA HIS A 88 14.23 30.91 -48.82
C HIS A 88 15.12 31.62 -49.85
N LYS A 89 14.58 31.84 -51.06
CA LYS A 89 15.29 32.58 -52.12
C LYS A 89 15.00 34.08 -52.00
N ILE A 90 16.04 34.84 -51.66
CA ILE A 90 15.98 36.30 -51.53
C ILE A 90 15.74 36.94 -52.90
N LYS A 91 14.71 37.79 -53.01
CA LYS A 91 14.44 38.60 -54.21
C LYS A 91 15.04 40.00 -54.00
N LEU A 92 15.92 40.43 -54.91
CA LEU A 92 16.68 41.70 -54.80
C LEU A 92 16.03 42.87 -55.56
N SER A 93 14.98 42.63 -56.34
CA SER A 93 14.32 43.65 -57.18
C SER A 93 12.81 43.72 -56.91
N GLY A 94 12.29 44.92 -56.67
CA GLY A 94 10.88 45.21 -56.37
C GLY A 94 10.67 45.77 -54.96
N ASN A 95 9.50 46.39 -54.70
CA ASN A 95 9.10 46.75 -53.33
C ASN A 95 9.10 45.47 -52.49
N SER A 96 9.81 45.51 -51.35
CA SER A 96 10.01 44.39 -50.43
C SER A 96 8.71 43.60 -50.25
N PRO A 97 8.66 42.29 -50.57
CA PRO A 97 7.52 41.52 -50.12
C PRO A 97 7.62 41.50 -48.60
N ALA A 98 6.63 42.08 -47.92
CA ALA A 98 6.37 41.73 -46.53
C ALA A 98 6.20 40.20 -46.52
N GLY A 99 7.23 39.49 -46.05
CA GLY A 99 7.36 38.05 -46.22
C GLY A 99 6.34 37.31 -45.38
N ASN A 100 5.17 37.02 -45.94
CA ASN A 100 4.09 36.26 -45.27
C ASN A 100 4.32 34.73 -45.27
N THR A 101 5.55 34.23 -45.39
CA THR A 101 5.80 32.78 -45.34
C THR A 101 5.71 32.30 -43.90
N CYS A 102 4.52 31.81 -43.52
CA CYS A 102 4.27 31.15 -42.24
C CYS A 102 4.43 29.64 -42.42
N TYR A 103 5.17 29.00 -41.51
CA TYR A 103 5.33 27.55 -41.46
C TYR A 103 4.74 27.04 -40.15
N ASP A 104 3.70 26.23 -40.26
CA ASP A 104 3.11 25.56 -39.11
C ASP A 104 3.90 24.28 -38.82
N VAL A 105 4.39 24.16 -37.59
CA VAL A 105 5.16 23.00 -37.13
C VAL A 105 4.46 22.42 -35.91
N LEU A 106 4.11 21.13 -36.01
CA LEU A 106 3.56 20.39 -34.89
C LEU A 106 4.68 20.10 -33.88
N VAL A 107 4.47 20.54 -32.64
CA VAL A 107 5.41 20.33 -31.53
C VAL A 107 4.71 19.58 -30.39
N ASP A 108 5.41 18.59 -29.82
CA ASP A 108 4.95 17.95 -28.59
C ASP A 108 5.17 18.92 -27.43
N VAL A 109 4.10 19.30 -26.75
CA VAL A 109 4.17 20.14 -25.54
C VAL A 109 4.19 19.22 -24.33
N PRO A 110 5.19 19.33 -23.42
CA PRO A 110 5.21 18.58 -22.17
C PRO A 110 3.91 18.79 -21.38
N PHE A 111 3.34 17.70 -20.87
CA PHE A 111 2.09 17.76 -20.10
C PHE A 111 2.34 18.35 -18.70
N HIS A 112 1.57 19.37 -18.30
CA HIS A 112 1.75 20.09 -17.02
C HIS A 112 1.42 19.24 -15.78
N LEU A 113 0.80 18.08 -15.96
CA LEU A 113 0.32 17.21 -14.89
C LEU A 113 1.46 16.72 -13.98
N GLU A 114 2.67 16.50 -14.49
CA GLU A 114 3.80 16.05 -13.67
C GLU A 114 4.15 17.06 -12.57
N LYS A 115 4.08 18.35 -12.89
CA LYS A 115 4.32 19.42 -11.92
C LYS A 115 3.21 19.46 -10.86
N GLU A 116 1.95 19.35 -11.28
CA GLU A 116 0.81 19.32 -10.37
C GLU A 116 0.84 18.08 -9.46
N MET A 117 1.22 16.92 -10.00
CA MET A 117 1.33 15.68 -9.26
C MET A 117 2.48 15.72 -8.25
N SER A 118 3.62 16.34 -8.61
CA SER A 118 4.73 16.56 -7.67
C SER A 118 4.33 17.47 -6.51
N ALA A 119 3.58 18.55 -6.79
CA ALA A 119 3.06 19.46 -5.76
C ALA A 119 2.02 18.76 -4.87
N PHE A 120 1.20 17.88 -5.45
CA PHE A 120 0.26 17.06 -4.69
C PHE A 120 0.98 16.07 -3.76
N LEU A 121 2.02 15.39 -4.22
CA LEU A 121 2.80 14.48 -3.38
C LEU A 121 3.55 15.21 -2.26
N ALA A 122 4.06 16.42 -2.51
CA ALA A 122 4.67 17.26 -1.47
C ALA A 122 3.67 17.63 -0.36
N ASN A 123 2.38 17.78 -0.69
CA ASN A 123 1.33 18.06 0.30
C ASN A 123 1.08 16.90 1.29
N ILE A 124 1.63 15.70 1.05
CA ILE A 124 1.59 14.60 2.01
C ILE A 124 2.40 14.96 3.27
N GLU A 125 3.44 15.78 3.16
CA GLU A 125 4.25 16.21 4.33
C GLU A 125 3.44 17.01 5.36
N ARG A 126 2.36 17.69 4.93
CA ARG A 126 1.43 18.39 5.85
C ARG A 126 0.65 17.45 6.77
N HIS A 127 0.56 16.15 6.48
CA HIS A 127 -0.11 15.21 7.39
C HIS A 127 0.71 14.97 8.66
N LYS A 128 2.03 15.16 8.65
CA LYS A 128 2.86 14.96 9.84
C LYS A 128 2.53 15.95 10.97
N GLU A 129 2.20 17.18 10.62
CA GLU A 129 1.77 18.20 11.59
C GLU A 129 0.40 17.86 12.18
N ILE A 130 -0.50 17.28 11.35
CA ILE A 130 -1.82 16.81 11.79
C ILE A 130 -1.65 15.64 12.76
N ASP A 131 -0.82 14.65 12.43
CA ASP A 131 -0.55 13.51 13.30
C ASP A 131 0.02 13.96 14.66
N ALA A 132 0.94 14.93 14.66
CA ALA A 132 1.48 15.51 15.88
C ALA A 132 0.41 16.24 16.72
N CYS A 133 -0.51 16.97 16.06
CA CYS A 133 -1.64 17.57 16.74
C CYS A 133 -2.55 16.51 17.38
N ASP A 134 -2.83 15.42 16.66
CA ASP A 134 -3.67 14.33 17.15
C ASP A 134 -3.05 13.60 18.36
N GLU A 135 -1.72 13.42 18.37
CA GLU A 135 -0.99 12.89 19.52
C GLU A 135 -1.14 13.80 20.75
N LEU A 136 -1.00 15.12 20.57
CA LEU A 136 -1.17 16.10 21.65
C LEU A 136 -2.60 16.13 22.18
N ILE A 137 -3.60 16.03 21.29
CA ILE A 137 -5.02 15.93 21.66
C ILE A 137 -5.24 14.67 22.49
N CYS A 138 -4.76 13.51 22.03
CA CYS A 138 -4.89 12.25 22.76
C CYS A 138 -4.22 12.29 24.14
N ALA A 139 -3.01 12.84 24.23
CA ALA A 139 -2.29 12.99 25.49
C ALA A 139 -3.04 13.92 26.47
N SER A 140 -3.60 15.02 25.95
CA SER A 140 -4.37 15.98 26.75
C SER A 140 -5.66 15.36 27.27
N ILE A 141 -6.39 14.61 26.44
CA ILE A 141 -7.60 13.88 26.84
C ILE A 141 -7.29 12.86 27.95
N LYS A 142 -6.20 12.10 27.82
CA LYS A 142 -5.76 11.16 28.88
C LYS A 142 -5.52 11.88 30.21
N LYS A 143 -4.83 13.03 30.19
CA LYS A 143 -4.61 13.86 31.40
C LYS A 143 -5.92 14.36 31.99
N ILE A 144 -6.86 14.85 31.17
CA ILE A 144 -8.18 15.30 31.63
C ILE A 144 -8.93 14.17 32.33
N HIS A 145 -8.94 12.97 31.76
CA HIS A 145 -9.57 11.81 32.40
C HIS A 145 -8.91 11.42 33.72
N GLU A 146 -7.59 11.48 33.81
CA GLU A 146 -6.87 11.24 35.06
C GLU A 146 -7.23 12.27 36.13
N HIS A 147 -7.22 13.56 35.79
CA HIS A 147 -7.61 14.64 36.69
C HIS A 147 -9.07 14.50 37.14
N ARG A 148 -9.99 14.16 36.22
CA ARG A 148 -11.40 13.92 36.55
C ARG A 148 -11.56 12.76 37.53
N ARG A 149 -10.84 11.65 37.32
CA ARG A 149 -10.87 10.47 38.21
C ARG A 149 -10.32 10.80 39.59
N ARG A 150 -9.17 11.48 39.65
CA ARG A 150 -8.54 11.94 40.89
C ARG A 150 -9.45 12.89 41.67
N ARG A 151 -10.08 13.85 40.98
CA ARG A 151 -11.07 14.75 41.59
C ARG A 151 -12.27 14.00 42.14
N ALA A 152 -12.84 13.06 41.38
CA ALA A 152 -13.96 12.26 41.83
C ALA A 152 -13.61 11.42 43.07
N PHE A 153 -12.41 10.83 43.10
CA PHE A 153 -11.89 10.08 44.26
C PHE A 153 -11.84 10.95 45.53
N PHE A 154 -11.19 12.12 45.46
CA PHE A 154 -11.07 13.00 46.62
C PHE A 154 -12.40 13.60 47.07
N LEU A 155 -13.31 13.89 46.12
CA LEU A 155 -14.65 14.35 46.46
C LEU A 155 -15.45 13.27 47.18
N GLY A 156 -15.42 12.03 46.70
CA GLY A 156 -16.07 10.90 47.37
C GLY A 156 -15.57 10.72 48.81
N PHE A 157 -14.26 10.82 49.02
CA PHE A 157 -13.67 10.80 50.36
C PHE A 157 -14.16 11.95 51.24
N SER A 158 -14.23 13.18 50.71
CA SER A 158 -14.65 14.36 51.48
C SER A 158 -16.12 14.35 51.90
N GLN A 159 -16.98 13.66 51.13
CA GLN A 159 -18.43 13.63 51.37
C GLN A 159 -18.82 12.58 52.41
N SER A 160 -18.30 11.36 52.32
CA SER A 160 -18.53 10.29 53.30
C SER A 160 -17.27 9.46 53.56
N PRO A 161 -16.34 9.93 54.42
CA PRO A 161 -15.02 9.30 54.58
C PRO A 161 -15.08 7.83 55.02
N ALA A 162 -15.98 7.49 55.95
CA ALA A 162 -16.09 6.14 56.50
C ALA A 162 -16.63 5.13 55.47
N GLU A 163 -17.69 5.49 54.76
CA GLU A 163 -18.26 4.66 53.70
C GLU A 163 -17.27 4.50 52.54
N PHE A 164 -16.60 5.59 52.15
CA PHE A 164 -15.61 5.59 51.09
C PHE A 164 -14.42 4.68 51.42
N ILE A 165 -13.84 4.76 52.62
CA ILE A 165 -12.72 3.90 53.03
C ILE A 165 -13.16 2.44 53.02
N ASN A 166 -14.34 2.12 53.57
CA ASN A 166 -14.84 0.74 53.60
C ASN A 166 -15.06 0.19 52.19
N ALA A 167 -15.64 0.98 51.28
CA ALA A 167 -15.81 0.62 49.88
C ALA A 167 -14.47 0.45 49.16
N LEU A 168 -13.49 1.33 49.44
CA LEU A 168 -12.15 1.27 48.87
C LEU A 168 -11.41 0.00 49.30
N ILE A 169 -11.43 -0.33 50.59
CA ILE A 169 -10.81 -1.55 51.14
C ILE A 169 -11.47 -2.79 50.50
N ALA A 170 -12.80 -2.80 50.39
CA ALA A 170 -13.51 -3.91 49.75
C ALA A 170 -13.15 -4.06 48.27
N SER A 171 -13.06 -2.95 47.53
CA SER A 171 -12.63 -2.94 46.12
C SER A 171 -11.20 -3.44 45.96
N GLN A 172 -10.25 -2.89 46.72
CA GLN A 172 -8.84 -3.28 46.62
C GLN A 172 -8.61 -4.73 47.05
N SER A 173 -9.33 -5.22 48.08
CA SER A 173 -9.27 -6.62 48.49
C SER A 173 -9.77 -7.54 47.37
N LYS A 174 -10.84 -7.16 46.66
CA LYS A 174 -11.36 -7.90 45.51
C LYS A 174 -10.38 -7.90 44.34
N ASP A 175 -9.82 -6.74 44.01
CA ASP A 175 -8.86 -6.59 42.90
C ASP A 175 -7.60 -7.42 43.16
N LEU A 176 -7.09 -7.39 44.39
CA LEU A 176 -5.93 -8.20 44.80
C LEU A 176 -6.21 -9.70 44.72
N LYS A 177 -7.40 -10.15 45.15
CA LYS A 177 -7.81 -11.57 45.00
C LYS A 177 -7.93 -11.99 43.54
N LEU A 178 -8.38 -11.09 42.67
CA LEU A 178 -8.46 -11.35 41.23
C LEU A 178 -7.05 -11.51 40.63
N VAL A 179 -6.13 -10.61 40.97
CA VAL A 179 -4.73 -10.67 40.52
C VAL A 179 -4.01 -11.92 41.05
N ALA A 180 -4.30 -12.34 42.28
CA ALA A 180 -3.71 -13.53 42.91
C ALA A 180 -4.32 -14.86 42.43
N GLY A 181 -5.40 -14.85 41.63
CA GLY A 181 -6.11 -16.06 41.19
C GLY A 181 -7.00 -16.72 42.27
N ASP A 182 -7.10 -16.12 43.45
CA ASP A 182 -7.87 -16.61 44.61
C ASP A 182 -9.31 -16.07 44.65
N ALA A 183 -9.88 -15.74 43.49
CA ALA A 183 -11.18 -15.08 43.38
C ALA A 183 -12.35 -15.83 44.07
N SER A 184 -12.20 -17.14 44.29
CA SER A 184 -13.24 -18.01 44.84
C SER A 184 -13.19 -18.18 46.37
N ARG A 185 -12.03 -17.96 47.02
CA ARG A 185 -11.85 -18.29 48.44
C ARG A 185 -11.96 -17.07 49.33
N ASN A 186 -12.73 -17.20 50.41
CA ASN A 186 -12.87 -16.14 51.40
C ASN A 186 -12.70 -16.74 52.79
N ALA A 187 -11.44 -16.90 53.20
CA ALA A 187 -11.03 -17.52 54.46
C ALA A 187 -11.75 -16.95 55.69
N GLU A 188 -12.11 -15.66 55.68
CA GLU A 188 -12.84 -15.05 56.79
C GLU A 188 -14.31 -15.46 56.84
N LYS A 189 -14.95 -15.69 55.68
CA LYS A 189 -16.32 -16.24 55.65
C LYS A 189 -16.31 -17.74 55.99
N GLU A 190 -15.33 -18.47 55.47
CA GLU A 190 -15.12 -19.91 55.76
C GLU A 190 -14.87 -20.18 57.26
N ARG A 191 -14.45 -19.18 58.04
CA ARG A 191 -14.28 -19.29 59.50
C ARG A 191 -15.58 -19.21 60.30
N ARG A 192 -16.67 -18.73 59.71
CA ARG A 192 -17.95 -18.53 60.41
C ARG A 192 -18.88 -19.73 60.19
N SER A 193 -19.57 -20.17 61.22
CA SER A 193 -20.52 -21.29 61.15
C SER A 193 -21.61 -21.07 60.10
N ASP A 194 -22.06 -19.83 59.92
CA ASP A 194 -23.12 -19.46 58.97
C ASP A 194 -22.78 -19.81 57.51
N PHE A 195 -21.49 -19.86 57.18
CA PHE A 195 -21.03 -20.27 55.86
C PHE A 195 -21.36 -21.73 55.56
N TYR A 196 -21.41 -22.58 56.60
CA TYR A 196 -21.74 -23.99 56.49
C TYR A 196 -23.22 -24.30 56.77
N ASN A 197 -24.05 -23.27 57.00
CA ASN A 197 -25.51 -23.40 57.09
C ASN A 197 -26.17 -23.04 55.76
N GLN A 198 -25.62 -23.54 54.65
CA GLN A 198 -26.06 -23.21 53.30
C GLN A 198 -26.57 -24.45 52.55
N PRO A 199 -27.52 -24.31 51.60
CA PRO A 199 -28.14 -25.46 50.92
C PRO A 199 -27.16 -26.37 50.16
N TRP A 200 -26.00 -25.83 49.76
CA TRP A 200 -24.98 -26.60 49.05
C TRP A 200 -24.21 -27.57 49.95
N VAL A 201 -24.32 -27.43 51.27
CA VAL A 201 -23.47 -28.15 52.23
C VAL A 201 -23.81 -29.64 52.28
N GLU A 202 -25.09 -29.99 52.28
CA GLU A 202 -25.52 -31.41 52.28
C GLU A 202 -24.99 -32.16 51.06
N ASP A 203 -25.17 -31.59 49.87
CA ASP A 203 -24.65 -32.16 48.61
C ASP A 203 -23.11 -32.20 48.60
N ALA A 204 -22.44 -31.17 49.13
CA ALA A 204 -20.99 -31.17 49.25
C ALA A 204 -20.46 -32.26 50.19
N VAL A 205 -21.15 -32.51 51.31
CA VAL A 205 -20.81 -33.59 52.27
C VAL A 205 -21.00 -34.96 51.62
N ILE A 206 -22.11 -35.19 50.92
CA ILE A 206 -22.38 -36.46 50.22
C ILE A 206 -21.30 -36.72 49.17
N ARG A 207 -20.97 -35.72 48.34
CA ARG A 207 -19.89 -35.83 47.33
C ARG A 207 -18.54 -36.11 47.97
N TYR A 208 -18.23 -35.46 49.09
CA TYR A 208 -16.99 -35.71 49.82
C TYR A 208 -16.91 -37.13 50.37
N LEU A 209 -17.98 -37.63 51.00
CA LEU A 209 -18.05 -38.98 51.55
C LEU A 209 -17.91 -40.05 50.46
N ASN A 210 -18.61 -39.89 49.33
CA ASN A 210 -18.51 -40.80 48.18
C ASN A 210 -17.10 -40.82 47.58
N ARG A 211 -16.42 -39.67 47.53
CA ARG A 211 -15.03 -39.59 47.07
C ARG A 211 -14.07 -40.26 48.07
N LYS A 212 -14.34 -40.11 49.37
CA LYS A 212 -13.52 -40.70 50.44
C LYS A 212 -13.66 -42.21 50.52
N SER A 213 -14.87 -42.76 50.34
CA SER A 213 -15.08 -44.21 50.25
C SER A 213 -14.40 -44.78 48.99
N ALA A 214 -14.55 -44.12 47.84
CA ALA A 214 -13.86 -44.53 46.61
C ALA A 214 -12.31 -44.50 46.71
N ALA A 215 -11.75 -43.59 47.51
CA ALA A 215 -10.31 -43.55 47.78
C ALA A 215 -9.84 -44.60 48.81
N SER A 216 -10.74 -45.07 49.68
CA SER A 216 -10.48 -46.17 50.63
C SER A 216 -10.49 -47.54 49.96
N ASP A 217 -11.18 -47.67 48.83
CA ASP A 217 -11.29 -48.92 48.05
C ASP A 217 -10.24 -49.05 46.93
N ALA A 218 -9.27 -48.12 46.84
CA ALA A 218 -8.14 -48.23 45.92
C ALA A 218 -7.02 -49.08 46.56
N PRO A 219 -6.61 -50.23 45.96
CA PRO A 219 -5.54 -51.04 46.51
C PRO A 219 -4.21 -50.30 46.33
N GLY A 220 -3.34 -50.36 47.36
CA GLY A 220 -1.97 -49.85 47.24
C GLY A 220 -1.25 -50.49 46.06
N SER A 221 -0.90 -49.68 45.06
CA SER A 221 0.11 -50.06 44.08
C SER A 221 1.46 -49.58 44.59
N THR A 222 2.26 -50.56 45.01
CA THR A 222 3.71 -50.55 44.80
C THR A 222 4.05 -50.25 43.34
#